data_AF-A0A8R7Q1V4-F1
#
_entry.id   AF-A0A8R7Q1V4-F1
#
_cell.length_a   1.000
_cell.length_b   1.000
_cell.length_c   1.000
_cell.angle_alpha   90.00
_cell.angle_beta   90.00
_cell.angle_gamma   90.00
#
_symmetry.space_group_name_H-M   'P 1'
#
loop_
_entity.id
_entity.type
_entity.pdbx_description
1 polymer ?
#
loop_
_entity_poly.entity_id
_entity_poly.type
_entity_poly.pdbx_seq_one_letter_code
_entity_poly.pdbx_strand_id
1 'polypeptide(L)'
;MPASLEVEHKGRTYSLEEYVQDAKKCLLDTEKSGGRYGLRSLSNYMFVDRSVPYSLRIKVLSGFMHSKYEDEYKELRSRLGDTFSMLYTRVQSFGTIYGSGFMFFLPFLALSSIVLLATSRKDGHEEKDITVTYILFCFTAMLEFLLPCMVLSYMILAQCISSFSGGFLMKHFEGWHDMVSQCNIMSFCVRKKKPTFLMKLAAFNFLREFVNQHWYIKKEARAYQITGVVRQHVEDGWNNYICGAESYRKFNELRGQWALRRHKQIGWSLKMNFDKSVLLWHIATDLCFYHPNTSHQCRQQAEATLRSREISNYMIYLLLIRPEMLMLGSRSDLFTMASNQIGKDMTEEILAGEILSMPPSSDNMISDARRLARELMMLDSEEDRWIVIQGVWVEMLCYSASRCRGYLHAKSLGDGGECLTTIWLLLAVMGMETLADRNHRPKFQDEEEKVEEIELEEALPVHKKDEKKNHILPSCSQGRAGHPAHDDRLV
;
A
#
# COMPACT_ATOMS: atom_id res chain seq x y z
N MET A 1 6.69 31.40 4.33
CA MET A 1 5.50 30.80 4.94
C MET A 1 4.54 31.92 5.30
N PRO A 2 3.36 32.05 4.70
CA PRO A 2 2.34 32.93 5.24
C PRO A 2 1.44 32.16 6.22
N ALA A 3 1.15 32.84 7.32
CA ALA A 3 0.31 32.43 8.43
C ALA A 3 -1.19 32.39 8.04
N SER A 4 -1.66 31.26 7.51
CA SER A 4 -3.09 31.08 7.19
C SER A 4 -3.67 29.68 7.51
N LEU A 5 -3.03 28.92 8.42
CA LEU A 5 -3.53 27.61 8.85
C LEU A 5 -4.20 27.58 10.24
N GLU A 6 -4.29 28.71 10.93
CA GLU A 6 -5.15 28.83 12.12
C GLU A 6 -6.56 29.28 11.70
N VAL A 7 -7.28 28.39 11.03
CA VAL A 7 -8.74 28.42 11.16
C VAL A 7 -9.03 27.56 12.38
N GLU A 8 -9.12 28.24 13.54
CA GLU A 8 -9.66 27.68 14.76
C GLU A 8 -11.11 27.26 14.45
N HIS A 9 -11.29 25.98 14.07
CA HIS A 9 -12.61 25.41 13.90
C HIS A 9 -13.25 25.40 15.29
N LYS A 10 -14.15 26.37 15.55
CA LYS A 10 -15.16 26.34 16.62
C LYS A 10 -16.13 25.17 16.37
N GLY A 11 -15.60 23.95 16.38
CA GLY A 11 -16.34 22.71 16.21
C GLY A 11 -16.75 22.14 17.55
N ARG A 12 -17.89 21.47 17.58
CA ARG A 12 -18.29 20.58 18.68
C ARG A 12 -17.12 19.65 19.02
N THR A 13 -16.70 19.60 20.28
CA THR A 13 -15.79 18.57 20.79
C THR A 13 -16.54 17.26 20.87
N TYR A 14 -16.04 16.26 20.15
CA TYR A 14 -16.60 14.90 20.11
C TYR A 14 -15.87 14.02 21.12
N SER A 15 -16.60 13.27 21.93
CA SER A 15 -16.07 12.03 22.52
C SER A 15 -15.96 10.94 21.45
N LEU A 16 -15.15 9.90 21.70
CA LEU A 16 -15.03 8.78 20.77
C LEU A 16 -16.38 8.04 20.61
N GLU A 17 -17.17 7.94 21.68
CA GLU A 17 -18.48 7.30 21.64
C GLU A 17 -19.44 8.09 20.73
N GLU A 18 -19.54 9.40 20.92
CA GLU A 18 -20.34 10.27 20.04
C GLU A 18 -19.89 10.17 18.58
N TYR A 19 -18.58 10.10 18.34
CA TYR A 19 -18.04 9.92 16.99
C TYR A 19 -18.52 8.61 16.36
N VAL A 20 -18.44 7.48 17.08
CA VAL A 20 -18.85 6.17 16.56
C VAL A 20 -20.35 6.14 16.26
N GLN A 21 -21.19 6.71 17.14
CA GLN A 21 -22.63 6.75 16.93
C GLN A 21 -23.02 7.65 15.73
N ASP A 22 -22.43 8.84 15.63
CA ASP A 22 -22.70 9.75 14.50
C ASP A 22 -22.16 9.17 13.18
N ALA A 23 -20.98 8.54 13.19
CA ALA A 23 -20.42 7.87 12.02
C ALA A 23 -21.32 6.73 11.53
N LYS A 24 -21.84 5.89 12.44
CA LYS A 24 -22.83 4.86 12.10
C LYS A 24 -24.10 5.43 11.51
N LYS A 25 -24.62 6.51 12.10
CA LYS A 25 -25.81 7.18 11.57
C LYS A 25 -25.57 7.65 10.12
N CYS A 26 -24.40 8.24 9.84
CA CYS A 26 -24.04 8.63 8.48
C CYS A 26 -23.94 7.47 7.47
N LEU A 27 -23.67 6.24 7.93
CA LEU A 27 -23.66 5.05 7.07
C LEU A 27 -25.07 4.55 6.75
N LEU A 28 -26.06 4.87 7.60
CA LEU A 28 -27.47 4.49 7.42
C LEU A 28 -28.27 5.56 6.67
N ASP A 29 -27.89 6.82 6.79
CA ASP A 29 -28.56 7.95 6.15
C ASP A 29 -28.29 7.95 4.63
N THR A 30 -29.29 7.58 3.82
CA THR A 30 -29.21 7.49 2.35
C THR A 30 -29.31 8.85 1.63
N GLU A 31 -29.47 9.95 2.37
CA GLU A 31 -29.53 11.28 1.78
C GLU A 31 -28.13 11.73 1.33
N LYS A 32 -27.99 11.95 0.01
CA LYS A 32 -26.78 12.48 -0.60
C LYS A 32 -26.48 13.88 -0.05
N SER A 33 -25.67 13.94 1.01
CA SER A 33 -24.92 15.13 1.40
C SER A 33 -23.89 15.43 0.29
N GLY A 34 -24.35 16.09 -0.77
CA GLY A 34 -23.52 16.55 -1.88
C GLY A 34 -22.49 17.56 -1.40
N GLY A 35 -21.29 17.10 -1.06
CA GLY A 35 -20.22 17.98 -0.63
C GLY A 35 -18.87 17.30 -0.61
N ARG A 36 -18.14 17.39 -1.73
CA ARG A 36 -16.73 16.97 -1.93
C ARG A 36 -15.72 17.81 -1.13
N TYR A 37 -16.06 18.19 0.10
CA TYR A 37 -15.35 19.17 0.91
C TYR A 37 -14.74 18.52 2.15
N GLY A 38 -13.55 17.96 2.03
CA GLY A 38 -12.80 17.52 3.21
C GLY A 38 -11.56 16.68 2.94
N LEU A 39 -11.51 15.92 1.84
CA LEU A 39 -10.40 14.99 1.57
C LEU A 39 -9.03 15.69 1.50
N ARG A 40 -8.98 16.87 0.86
CA ARG A 40 -7.76 17.70 0.82
C ARG A 40 -7.33 18.14 2.22
N SER A 41 -8.27 18.59 3.04
CA SER A 41 -7.97 18.99 4.42
C SER A 41 -7.49 17.78 5.23
N LEU A 42 -8.21 16.66 5.18
CA LEU A 42 -7.90 15.42 5.89
C LEU A 42 -6.49 14.92 5.57
N SER A 43 -6.15 14.80 4.27
CA SER A 43 -4.81 14.37 3.85
C SER A 43 -3.70 15.30 4.33
N ASN A 44 -3.91 16.63 4.33
CA ASN A 44 -2.92 17.59 4.81
C ASN A 44 -2.59 17.41 6.30
N TYR A 45 -3.57 17.07 7.15
CA TYR A 45 -3.31 16.75 8.56
C TYR A 45 -2.50 15.47 8.70
N MET A 46 -2.90 14.44 7.94
CA MET A 46 -2.33 13.10 8.07
C MET A 46 -0.85 13.03 7.67
N PHE A 47 -0.42 13.70 6.59
CA PHE A 47 0.97 13.64 6.13
C PHE A 47 1.98 14.26 7.10
N VAL A 48 1.52 15.05 8.07
CA VAL A 48 2.35 15.69 9.10
C VAL A 48 2.10 15.12 10.50
N ASP A 49 1.59 13.88 10.58
CA ASP A 49 1.33 13.16 11.84
C ASP A 49 0.37 13.91 12.80
N ARG A 50 -0.57 14.71 12.27
CA ARG A 50 -1.59 15.39 13.09
C ARG A 50 -2.89 14.59 13.13
N SER A 51 -3.47 14.47 14.33
CA SER A 51 -4.78 13.86 14.50
C SER A 51 -5.85 14.69 13.79
N VAL A 52 -6.68 14.02 13.00
CA VAL A 52 -7.78 14.67 12.25
C VAL A 52 -8.99 14.81 13.18
N PRO A 53 -9.58 16.01 13.33
CA PRO A 53 -10.79 16.20 14.14
C PRO A 53 -11.94 15.29 13.70
N TYR A 54 -12.68 14.73 14.66
CA TYR A 54 -13.80 13.81 14.40
C TYR A 54 -14.88 14.43 13.50
N SER A 55 -15.18 15.72 13.67
CA SER A 55 -16.13 16.45 12.81
C SER A 55 -15.73 16.42 11.32
N LEU A 56 -14.43 16.54 11.02
CA LEU A 56 -13.92 16.45 9.66
C LEU A 56 -13.96 15.00 9.14
N ARG A 57 -13.67 14.01 9.99
CA ARG A 57 -13.78 12.58 9.61
C ARG A 57 -15.20 12.20 9.23
N ILE A 58 -16.19 12.55 10.05
CA ILE A 58 -17.61 12.25 9.78
C ILE A 58 -18.01 12.85 8.43
N LYS A 59 -17.62 14.10 8.17
CA LYS A 59 -17.91 14.79 6.90
C LYS A 59 -17.29 14.11 5.69
N VAL A 60 -16.07 13.58 5.81
CA VAL A 60 -15.40 12.84 4.72
C VAL A 60 -16.04 11.47 4.54
N LEU A 61 -16.29 10.74 5.63
CA LEU A 61 -16.92 9.43 5.64
C LEU A 61 -18.27 9.46 4.93
N SER A 62 -19.15 10.41 5.30
CA SER A 62 -20.48 10.52 4.70
C SER A 62 -20.43 10.81 3.19
N GLY A 63 -19.46 11.59 2.74
CA GLY A 63 -19.27 11.87 1.31
C GLY A 63 -18.71 10.68 0.52
N PHE A 64 -17.85 9.86 1.15
CA PHE A 64 -17.13 8.77 0.48
C PHE A 64 -18.00 7.53 0.28
N MET A 65 -18.77 7.13 1.30
CA MET A 65 -19.50 5.85 1.32
C MET A 65 -20.67 5.74 0.33
N HIS A 66 -21.09 6.86 -0.27
CA HIS A 66 -22.23 6.93 -1.20
C HIS A 66 -21.83 6.84 -2.68
N SER A 67 -20.55 6.63 -2.96
CA SER A 67 -20.01 6.61 -4.32
C SER A 67 -19.76 5.18 -4.81
N LYS A 68 -19.51 5.02 -6.11
CA LYS A 68 -19.02 3.76 -6.65
C LYS A 68 -17.55 3.60 -6.29
N TYR A 69 -17.13 2.36 -6.03
CA TYR A 69 -15.75 2.04 -5.69
C TYR A 69 -14.72 2.54 -6.71
N GLU A 70 -15.06 2.46 -8.00
CA GLU A 70 -14.18 2.96 -9.06
C GLU A 70 -13.93 4.48 -8.96
N ASP A 71 -14.97 5.25 -8.67
CA ASP A 71 -14.89 6.71 -8.56
C ASP A 71 -14.14 7.12 -7.28
N GLU A 72 -14.38 6.42 -6.18
CA GLU A 72 -13.65 6.59 -4.92
C GLU A 72 -12.16 6.29 -5.06
N TYR A 73 -11.82 5.19 -5.72
CA TYR A 73 -10.44 4.80 -5.93
C TYR A 73 -9.70 5.83 -6.81
N LYS A 74 -10.36 6.33 -7.86
CA LYS A 74 -9.83 7.45 -8.68
C LYS A 74 -9.61 8.71 -7.85
N GLU A 75 -10.50 9.01 -6.92
CA GLU A 75 -10.37 10.16 -6.02
C GLU A 75 -9.18 10.01 -5.06
N LEU A 76 -8.99 8.82 -4.46
CA LEU A 76 -7.81 8.51 -3.63
C LEU A 76 -6.51 8.71 -4.42
N ARG A 77 -6.45 8.17 -5.64
CA ARG A 77 -5.30 8.32 -6.56
C ARG A 77 -5.03 9.78 -6.90
N SER A 78 -6.07 10.51 -7.28
CA SER A 78 -6.00 11.94 -7.58
C SER A 78 -5.39 12.71 -6.41
N ARG A 79 -5.84 12.42 -5.19
CA ARG A 79 -5.34 13.07 -3.96
C ARG A 79 -3.86 12.75 -3.68
N LEU A 80 -3.42 11.52 -3.92
CA LEU A 80 -2.01 11.16 -3.77
C LEU A 80 -1.13 11.88 -4.80
N GLY A 81 -1.58 11.99 -6.05
CA GLY A 81 -0.85 12.71 -7.08
C GLY A 81 -0.83 14.24 -6.88
N ASP A 82 -1.90 14.81 -6.34
CA ASP A 82 -1.91 16.21 -5.86
C ASP A 82 -0.87 16.43 -4.76
N THR A 83 -0.79 15.49 -3.80
CA THR A 83 0.16 15.57 -2.69
C THR A 83 1.58 15.41 -3.19
N PHE A 84 1.85 14.46 -4.09
CA PHE A 84 3.13 14.34 -4.77
C PHE A 84 3.51 15.65 -5.48
N SER A 85 2.59 16.22 -6.25
CA SER A 85 2.80 17.48 -6.95
C SER A 85 3.13 18.62 -5.97
N MET A 86 2.47 18.66 -4.81
CA MET A 86 2.75 19.66 -3.77
C MET A 86 4.12 19.48 -3.10
N LEU A 87 4.54 18.24 -2.83
CA LEU A 87 5.75 17.95 -2.04
C LEU A 87 7.02 17.85 -2.89
N TYR A 88 6.93 17.25 -4.08
CA TYR A 88 8.08 16.85 -4.89
C TYR A 88 8.25 17.65 -6.17
N THR A 89 7.26 18.48 -6.53
CA THR A 89 7.33 19.27 -7.75
C THR A 89 7.27 20.76 -7.46
N ARG A 90 7.80 21.55 -8.39
CA ARG A 90 7.72 23.02 -8.34
C ARG A 90 6.47 23.57 -9.03
N VAL A 91 5.44 22.74 -9.27
CA VAL A 91 4.24 23.12 -10.02
C VAL A 91 3.55 24.35 -9.43
N GLN A 92 3.49 24.48 -8.10
CA GLN A 92 2.92 25.68 -7.46
C GLN A 92 3.74 26.95 -7.73
N SER A 93 5.07 26.82 -7.87
CA SER A 93 5.94 27.95 -8.18
C SER A 93 5.76 28.44 -9.62
N PHE A 94 5.44 27.55 -10.57
CA PHE A 94 5.19 27.92 -11.97
C PHE A 94 3.96 28.80 -12.15
N GLY A 95 2.99 28.73 -11.24
CA GLY A 95 1.84 29.64 -11.22
C GLY A 95 2.18 31.07 -10.78
N THR A 96 3.41 31.33 -10.31
CA THR A 96 3.85 32.67 -9.90
C THR A 96 4.66 33.35 -11.01
N ILE A 97 4.57 34.68 -11.11
CA ILE A 97 5.33 35.47 -12.10
C ILE A 97 6.84 35.21 -11.96
N TYR A 98 7.35 35.18 -10.73
CA TYR A 98 8.76 34.91 -10.46
C TYR A 98 9.18 33.49 -10.86
N GLY A 99 8.40 32.46 -10.49
CA GLY A 99 8.73 31.08 -10.81
C GLY A 99 8.65 30.78 -12.30
N SER A 100 7.68 31.37 -13.01
CA SER A 100 7.60 31.31 -14.47
C SER A 100 8.80 32.00 -15.13
N GLY A 101 9.18 33.20 -14.66
CA GLY A 101 10.38 33.90 -15.14
C GLY A 101 11.67 33.09 -14.93
N PHE A 102 11.87 32.51 -13.74
CA PHE A 102 13.02 31.67 -13.45
C PHE A 102 13.08 30.41 -14.32
N MET A 103 11.93 29.77 -14.60
CA MET A 103 11.86 28.60 -15.48
C MET A 103 12.47 28.89 -16.85
N PHE A 104 12.13 30.02 -17.47
CA PHE A 104 12.69 30.38 -18.78
C PHE A 104 14.13 30.87 -18.69
N PHE A 105 14.59 31.36 -17.54
CA PHE A 105 15.93 31.89 -17.36
C PHE A 105 17.00 30.82 -17.06
N LEU A 106 16.66 29.78 -16.29
CA LEU A 106 17.60 28.71 -15.89
C LEU A 106 18.32 28.00 -17.05
N PRO A 107 17.67 27.69 -18.19
CA PRO A 107 18.35 27.08 -19.34
C PRO A 107 19.46 27.96 -19.90
N PHE A 108 19.26 29.28 -19.91
CA PHE A 108 20.27 30.23 -20.38
C PHE A 108 21.45 30.36 -19.40
N LEU A 109 21.21 30.23 -18.09
CA LEU A 109 22.29 30.15 -17.10
C LEU A 109 23.12 28.86 -17.27
N ALA A 110 22.47 27.72 -17.52
CA ALA A 110 23.16 26.46 -17.79
C ALA A 110 24.02 26.56 -19.07
N LEU A 111 23.48 27.14 -20.14
CA LEU A 111 24.21 27.40 -21.37
C LEU A 111 25.39 28.36 -21.15
N SER A 112 25.18 29.44 -20.38
CA SER A 112 26.24 30.38 -20.03
C SER A 112 27.36 29.70 -19.25
N SER A 113 27.03 28.76 -18.36
CA SER A 113 28.02 27.96 -17.62
C SER A 113 28.86 27.06 -18.54
N ILE A 114 28.24 26.45 -19.55
CA ILE A 114 28.94 25.68 -20.60
C ILE A 114 29.90 26.58 -21.37
N VAL A 115 29.45 27.77 -21.78
CA VAL A 115 30.27 28.74 -22.53
C VAL A 115 31.44 29.25 -21.68
N LEU A 116 31.21 29.56 -20.41
CA LEU A 116 32.26 29.96 -19.47
C LEU A 116 33.29 28.84 -19.29
N LEU A 117 32.86 27.58 -19.16
CA LEU A 117 33.78 26.45 -19.07
C LEU A 117 34.55 26.22 -20.38
N ALA A 118 33.90 26.39 -21.53
CA ALA A 118 34.52 26.34 -22.86
C ALA A 118 35.61 27.39 -23.06
N THR A 119 35.41 28.58 -22.52
CA THR A 119 36.34 29.71 -22.66
C THR A 119 37.39 29.81 -21.55
N SER A 120 37.22 29.10 -20.44
CA SER A 120 38.18 29.06 -19.33
C SER A 120 39.50 28.36 -19.71
N ARG A 121 40.60 28.83 -19.13
CA ARG A 121 41.90 28.14 -19.21
C ARG A 121 41.84 26.88 -18.36
N LYS A 122 42.33 25.77 -18.91
CA LYS A 122 42.26 24.43 -18.29
C LYS A 122 43.62 23.94 -17.78
N ASP A 123 44.57 24.86 -17.68
CA ASP A 123 45.96 24.56 -17.32
C ASP A 123 46.01 23.99 -15.89
N GLY A 124 46.37 22.70 -15.75
CA GLY A 124 46.49 22.01 -14.47
C GLY A 124 45.30 21.13 -14.05
N HIS A 125 44.26 21.00 -14.88
CA HIS A 125 43.14 20.07 -14.62
C HIS A 125 43.31 18.73 -15.36
N GLU A 126 42.90 17.62 -14.74
CA GLU A 126 42.92 16.30 -15.39
C GLU A 126 41.88 16.26 -16.53
N GLU A 127 42.27 15.74 -17.70
CA GLU A 127 41.42 15.66 -18.89
C GLU A 127 40.10 14.89 -18.64
N LYS A 128 40.14 13.89 -17.76
CA LYS A 128 38.96 13.12 -17.34
C LYS A 128 37.96 13.98 -16.58
N ASP A 129 38.43 14.82 -15.66
CA ASP A 129 37.56 15.68 -14.84
C ASP A 129 36.90 16.75 -15.72
N ILE A 130 37.64 17.30 -16.68
CA ILE A 130 37.11 18.22 -17.69
C ILE A 130 36.01 17.52 -18.50
N THR A 131 36.25 16.29 -18.95
CA THR A 131 35.28 15.50 -19.73
C THR A 131 34.01 15.21 -18.92
N VAL A 132 34.15 14.75 -17.68
CA VAL A 132 33.00 14.50 -16.78
C VAL A 132 32.21 15.78 -16.54
N THR A 133 32.89 16.90 -16.34
CA THR A 133 32.26 18.21 -16.11
C THR A 133 31.45 18.66 -17.33
N TYR A 134 31.98 18.52 -18.55
CA TYR A 134 31.22 18.80 -19.77
C TYR A 134 30.00 17.90 -19.90
N ILE A 135 30.14 16.60 -19.62
CA ILE A 135 29.03 15.66 -19.66
C ILE A 135 27.92 16.12 -18.70
N LEU A 136 28.27 16.43 -17.44
CA LEU A 136 27.32 16.90 -16.45
C LEU A 136 26.61 18.18 -16.88
N PHE A 137 27.35 19.21 -17.33
CA PHE A 137 26.74 20.46 -17.77
C PHE A 137 25.84 20.28 -19.00
N CYS A 138 26.23 19.46 -19.98
CA CYS A 138 25.39 19.16 -21.14
C CYS A 138 24.09 18.47 -20.73
N PHE A 139 24.14 17.48 -19.83
CA PHE A 139 22.94 16.83 -19.30
C PHE A 139 22.08 17.80 -18.48
N THR A 140 22.68 18.64 -17.65
CA THR A 140 21.96 19.68 -16.90
C THR A 140 21.27 20.65 -17.85
N ALA A 141 21.97 21.20 -18.84
CA ALA A 141 21.37 22.10 -19.83
C ALA A 141 20.23 21.42 -20.59
N MET A 142 20.41 20.17 -21.03
CA MET A 142 19.36 19.39 -21.68
C MET A 142 18.12 19.25 -20.78
N LEU A 143 18.28 18.87 -19.51
CA LEU A 143 17.19 18.74 -18.55
C LEU A 143 16.48 20.09 -18.28
N GLU A 144 17.25 21.17 -18.16
CA GLU A 144 16.72 22.53 -17.97
C GLU A 144 15.92 22.99 -19.20
N PHE A 145 16.31 22.65 -20.42
CA PHE A 145 15.51 22.97 -21.62
C PHE A 145 14.26 22.10 -21.78
N LEU A 146 14.30 20.83 -21.35
CA LEU A 146 13.16 19.92 -21.43
C LEU A 146 12.00 20.40 -20.54
N LEU A 147 12.29 20.95 -19.36
CA LEU A 147 11.27 21.29 -18.36
C LEU A 147 10.32 22.43 -18.81
N PRO A 148 10.79 23.59 -19.33
CA PRO A 148 9.93 24.62 -19.93
C PRO A 148 9.19 24.12 -21.16
N CYS A 149 9.81 23.28 -22.01
CA CYS A 149 9.14 22.72 -23.17
C CYS A 149 7.95 21.83 -22.77
N MET A 150 8.11 20.98 -21.76
CA MET A 150 7.04 20.13 -21.22
C MET A 150 5.90 20.96 -20.63
N VAL A 151 6.23 22.03 -19.89
CA VAL A 151 5.22 22.92 -19.28
C VAL A 151 4.51 23.78 -20.33
N LEU A 152 5.22 24.34 -21.30
CA LEU A 152 4.63 25.11 -22.39
C LEU A 152 3.73 24.24 -23.28
N SER A 153 4.18 23.02 -23.59
CA SER A 153 3.37 22.01 -24.29
C SER A 153 2.08 21.72 -23.52
N TYR A 154 2.17 21.53 -22.19
CA TYR A 154 1.00 21.32 -21.34
C TYR A 154 0.04 22.52 -21.31
N MET A 155 0.56 23.75 -21.19
CA MET A 155 -0.26 24.97 -21.16
C MET A 155 -1.02 25.19 -22.47
N ILE A 156 -0.37 24.94 -23.61
CA ILE A 156 -1.00 25.01 -24.94
C ILE A 156 -2.09 23.93 -25.06
N LEU A 157 -1.79 22.69 -24.65
CA LEU A 157 -2.75 21.58 -24.71
C LEU A 157 -3.98 21.83 -23.80
N ALA A 158 -3.77 22.42 -22.62
CA ALA A 158 -4.83 22.78 -21.69
C ALA A 158 -5.74 23.90 -22.24
N GLN A 159 -5.20 24.83 -23.05
CA GLN A 159 -5.99 25.87 -23.72
C GLN A 159 -6.81 25.33 -24.91
N CYS A 160 -6.33 24.29 -25.59
CA CYS A 160 -7.05 23.66 -26.71
C CYS A 160 -8.20 22.74 -26.24
N ILE A 161 -8.21 22.30 -24.98
CA ILE A 161 -9.24 21.40 -24.43
C ILE A 161 -9.89 22.10 -23.22
N SER A 162 -11.01 22.79 -23.46
CA SER A 162 -11.74 23.60 -22.47
C SER A 162 -12.30 22.81 -21.26
N SER A 163 -12.13 21.49 -21.21
CA SER A 163 -12.58 20.61 -20.13
C SER A 163 -11.45 20.02 -19.29
N PHE A 164 -10.21 20.50 -19.44
CA PHE A 164 -9.06 19.81 -18.92
C PHE A 164 -8.55 20.40 -17.58
N SER A 165 -9.20 20.01 -16.49
CA SER A 165 -8.75 20.29 -15.12
C SER A 165 -7.43 19.56 -14.83
N GLY A 166 -6.29 20.26 -14.75
CA GLY A 166 -5.08 19.86 -14.02
C GLY A 166 -4.39 18.50 -14.33
N GLY A 167 -4.96 17.67 -15.21
CA GLY A 167 -4.84 16.22 -15.13
C GLY A 167 -3.90 15.54 -16.13
N PHE A 168 -3.12 16.25 -16.95
CA PHE A 168 -2.45 15.65 -18.13
C PHE A 168 -1.06 15.16 -17.73
N LEU A 169 -0.33 15.97 -16.95
CA LEU A 169 0.82 15.50 -16.21
C LEU A 169 0.40 14.30 -15.33
N MET A 170 -0.74 14.40 -14.65
CA MET A 170 -1.29 13.30 -13.86
C MET A 170 -1.64 12.05 -14.68
N LYS A 171 -2.11 12.19 -15.93
CA LYS A 171 -2.41 11.07 -16.85
C LYS A 171 -1.17 10.26 -17.24
N HIS A 172 -0.02 10.92 -17.38
CA HIS A 172 1.26 10.25 -17.66
C HIS A 172 1.87 9.62 -16.40
N PHE A 173 1.61 10.21 -15.23
CA PHE A 173 1.85 9.58 -13.96
C PHE A 173 0.76 8.57 -13.58
N GLU A 174 -0.28 8.30 -14.37
CA GLU A 174 -1.48 7.57 -13.90
C GLU A 174 -1.29 6.05 -13.70
N GLY A 175 -0.08 5.53 -13.97
CA GLY A 175 0.22 4.09 -13.90
C GLY A 175 0.85 3.63 -12.58
N TRP A 176 1.79 4.39 -12.03
CA TRP A 176 2.57 3.98 -10.84
C TRP A 176 1.73 3.71 -9.58
N HIS A 177 0.62 4.43 -9.35
CA HIS A 177 -0.22 4.25 -8.17
C HIS A 177 -1.00 2.91 -8.17
N ASP A 178 -1.08 2.21 -9.33
CA ASP A 178 -1.69 0.88 -9.38
C ASP A 178 -0.70 -0.25 -9.15
N MET A 179 0.61 0.07 -9.15
CA MET A 179 1.66 -0.92 -9.08
C MET A 179 1.97 -1.28 -7.62
N VAL A 180 1.87 -2.56 -7.31
CA VAL A 180 2.23 -3.15 -6.03
C VAL A 180 3.55 -3.89 -6.21
N SER A 181 4.50 -3.61 -5.32
CA SER A 181 5.75 -4.37 -5.24
C SER A 181 5.45 -5.79 -4.75
N GLN A 182 6.08 -6.79 -5.35
CA GLN A 182 5.87 -8.20 -5.04
C GLN A 182 7.23 -8.84 -4.77
N CYS A 183 7.38 -9.42 -3.58
CA CYS A 183 8.53 -10.20 -3.19
C CYS A 183 8.06 -11.49 -2.53
N ASN A 184 8.69 -12.62 -2.87
CA ASN A 184 8.34 -13.92 -2.33
C ASN A 184 9.62 -14.61 -1.85
N ILE A 185 9.59 -15.17 -0.63
CA ILE A 185 10.79 -15.75 -0.02
C ILE A 185 11.25 -17.02 -0.74
N MET A 186 10.31 -17.86 -1.21
CA MET A 186 10.64 -19.08 -1.96
C MET A 186 11.22 -18.71 -3.33
N SER A 187 10.61 -17.77 -4.05
CA SER A 187 11.15 -17.25 -5.32
C SER A 187 12.56 -16.67 -5.14
N PHE A 188 12.78 -15.94 -4.04
CA PHE A 188 14.07 -15.36 -3.69
C PHE A 188 15.14 -16.45 -3.51
N CYS A 189 14.83 -17.51 -2.75
CA CYS A 189 15.74 -18.63 -2.51
C CYS A 189 16.09 -19.39 -3.81
N VAL A 190 15.09 -19.65 -4.66
CA VAL A 190 15.29 -20.29 -5.98
C VAL A 190 16.21 -19.46 -6.86
N ARG A 191 15.99 -18.13 -6.95
CA ARG A 191 16.81 -17.22 -7.77
C ARG A 191 18.24 -17.07 -7.26
N LYS A 192 18.48 -17.13 -5.94
CA LYS A 192 19.83 -17.10 -5.35
C LYS A 192 20.71 -18.27 -5.81
N LYS A 193 20.12 -19.41 -6.21
CA LYS A 193 20.84 -20.58 -6.77
C LYS A 193 21.30 -20.36 -8.22
N LYS A 194 20.59 -19.54 -9.00
CA LYS A 194 20.85 -19.30 -10.43
C LYS A 194 21.19 -17.82 -10.68
N PRO A 195 22.39 -17.36 -10.26
CA PRO A 195 22.76 -15.96 -10.42
C PRO A 195 22.87 -15.60 -11.91
N THR A 196 22.18 -14.54 -12.33
CA THR A 196 22.27 -14.03 -13.72
C THR A 196 23.49 -13.14 -13.90
N PHE A 197 23.77 -12.76 -15.15
CA PHE A 197 24.83 -11.79 -15.48
C PHE A 197 24.68 -10.47 -14.70
N LEU A 198 23.44 -10.00 -14.46
CA LEU A 198 23.18 -8.81 -13.64
C LEU A 198 23.59 -8.99 -12.17
N MET A 199 23.47 -10.20 -11.61
CA MET A 199 24.02 -10.50 -10.28
C MET A 199 25.56 -10.51 -10.25
N LYS A 200 26.25 -10.70 -11.39
CA LYS A 200 27.72 -10.52 -11.45
C LYS A 200 28.11 -9.05 -11.31
N LEU A 201 27.25 -8.12 -11.76
CA LEU A 201 27.44 -6.68 -11.57
C LEU A 201 27.18 -6.23 -10.11
N ALA A 202 26.46 -7.03 -9.33
CA ALA A 202 26.31 -6.82 -7.88
C ALA A 202 27.64 -7.00 -7.10
N ALA A 203 28.73 -7.42 -7.75
CA ALA A 203 30.07 -7.38 -7.19
C ALA A 203 30.52 -5.96 -6.80
N PHE A 204 29.95 -4.94 -7.44
CA PHE A 204 30.08 -3.56 -6.97
C PHE A 204 29.11 -3.32 -5.81
N ASN A 205 29.63 -3.03 -4.61
CA ASN A 205 28.83 -2.82 -3.40
C ASN A 205 27.70 -1.78 -3.58
N PHE A 206 27.92 -0.74 -4.39
CA PHE A 206 26.90 0.28 -4.70
C PHE A 206 25.75 -0.27 -5.57
N LEU A 207 26.05 -1.14 -6.54
CA LEU A 207 25.06 -1.72 -7.44
C LEU A 207 24.36 -2.93 -6.82
N ARG A 208 24.92 -3.56 -5.78
CA ARG A 208 24.34 -4.73 -5.13
C ARG A 208 22.91 -4.47 -4.65
N GLU A 209 22.72 -3.37 -3.93
CA GLU A 209 21.41 -3.02 -3.38
C GLU A 209 20.42 -2.68 -4.50
N PHE A 210 20.89 -1.95 -5.50
CA PHE A 210 20.10 -1.60 -6.67
C PHE A 210 19.67 -2.82 -7.49
N VAL A 211 20.58 -3.76 -7.76
CA VAL A 211 20.28 -5.02 -8.45
C VAL A 211 19.32 -5.86 -7.62
N ASN A 212 19.53 -5.96 -6.29
CA ASN A 212 18.63 -6.70 -5.43
C ASN A 212 17.21 -6.12 -5.46
N GLN A 213 17.10 -4.79 -5.37
CA GLN A 213 15.84 -4.06 -5.39
C GLN A 213 15.11 -4.14 -6.74
N HIS A 214 15.81 -4.20 -7.87
CA HIS A 214 15.16 -4.23 -9.19
C HIS A 214 15.01 -5.63 -9.78
N TRP A 215 15.76 -6.61 -9.29
CA TRP A 215 15.74 -7.98 -9.82
C TRP A 215 14.80 -8.92 -9.08
N TYR A 216 14.74 -8.82 -7.75
CA TYR A 216 13.90 -9.70 -6.92
C TYR A 216 12.49 -9.16 -6.69
N ILE A 217 12.26 -7.90 -7.05
CA ILE A 217 11.00 -7.21 -6.82
C ILE A 217 10.29 -7.07 -8.15
N LYS A 218 9.13 -7.72 -8.25
CA LYS A 218 8.23 -7.54 -9.39
C LYS A 218 7.24 -6.43 -9.07
N LYS A 219 6.89 -5.59 -10.04
CA LYS A 219 5.80 -4.62 -9.91
C LYS A 219 4.59 -5.17 -10.66
N GLU A 220 3.43 -5.24 -9.99
CA GLU A 220 2.17 -5.73 -10.60
C GLU A 220 1.01 -4.76 -10.37
N ALA A 221 0.14 -4.58 -11.37
CA ALA A 221 -1.01 -3.69 -11.29
C ALA A 221 -2.16 -4.30 -10.46
N ARG A 222 -1.99 -4.37 -9.13
CA ARG A 222 -2.90 -5.06 -8.19
C ARG A 222 -3.50 -4.16 -7.10
N ALA A 223 -3.11 -2.89 -7.03
CA ALA A 223 -3.49 -2.02 -5.93
C ALA A 223 -5.01 -1.81 -5.87
N TYR A 224 -5.68 -1.74 -7.04
CA TYR A 224 -7.14 -1.61 -7.11
C TYR A 224 -7.87 -2.77 -6.44
N GLN A 225 -7.48 -4.00 -6.72
CA GLN A 225 -8.15 -5.18 -6.15
C GLN A 225 -7.80 -5.36 -4.67
N ILE A 226 -6.55 -5.08 -4.25
CA ILE A 226 -6.17 -5.11 -2.83
C ILE A 226 -6.93 -4.05 -2.04
N THR A 227 -7.07 -2.84 -2.59
CA THR A 227 -7.83 -1.76 -1.95
C THR A 227 -9.32 -2.11 -1.85
N GLY A 228 -9.85 -2.89 -2.80
CA GLY A 228 -11.25 -3.34 -2.79
C GLY A 228 -11.56 -4.29 -1.64
N VAL A 229 -10.69 -5.28 -1.39
CA VAL A 229 -10.89 -6.22 -0.27
C VAL A 229 -10.70 -5.54 1.10
N VAL A 230 -9.84 -4.52 1.18
CA VAL A 230 -9.71 -3.69 2.40
C VAL A 230 -10.97 -2.86 2.62
N ARG A 231 -11.51 -2.24 1.57
CA ARG A 231 -12.77 -1.49 1.65
C ARG A 231 -13.89 -2.38 2.19
N GLN A 232 -14.06 -3.58 1.63
CA GLN A 232 -15.07 -4.54 2.07
C GLN A 232 -14.89 -4.90 3.56
N HIS A 233 -13.65 -5.15 3.99
CA HIS A 233 -13.36 -5.44 5.39
C HIS A 233 -13.76 -4.30 6.35
N VAL A 234 -13.52 -3.04 5.97
CA VAL A 234 -13.92 -1.88 6.78
C VAL A 234 -15.44 -1.68 6.77
N GLU A 235 -16.11 -1.90 5.63
CA GLU A 235 -17.57 -1.92 5.54
C GLU A 235 -18.18 -2.97 6.46
N ASP A 236 -17.68 -4.20 6.41
CA ASP A 236 -18.12 -5.28 7.29
C ASP A 236 -17.85 -4.96 8.76
N GLY A 237 -16.72 -4.28 9.05
CA GLY A 237 -16.36 -3.82 10.39
C GLY A 237 -17.38 -2.85 10.97
N TRP A 238 -17.75 -1.82 10.20
CA TRP A 238 -18.79 -0.87 10.60
C TRP A 238 -20.16 -1.52 10.78
N ASN A 239 -20.52 -2.44 9.89
CA ASN A 239 -21.83 -3.08 9.88
C ASN A 239 -21.98 -4.13 11.00
N ASN A 240 -20.93 -4.91 11.26
CA ASN A 240 -21.04 -6.14 12.04
C ASN A 240 -20.16 -6.21 13.29
N TYR A 241 -19.15 -5.35 13.45
CA TYR A 241 -18.20 -5.43 14.56
C TYR A 241 -18.26 -4.20 15.47
N ILE A 242 -18.15 -3.01 14.89
CA ILE A 242 -18.08 -1.75 15.63
C ILE A 242 -19.47 -1.47 16.18
N CYS A 243 -19.62 -1.25 17.49
CA CYS A 243 -20.88 -0.92 18.15
C CYS A 243 -20.76 0.26 19.14
N GLY A 244 -19.54 0.62 19.53
CA GLY A 244 -19.21 1.73 20.41
C GLY A 244 -17.71 2.02 20.37
N ALA A 245 -17.24 2.87 21.28
CA ALA A 245 -15.85 3.32 21.35
C ALA A 245 -14.85 2.17 21.52
N GLU A 246 -15.14 1.19 22.38
CA GLU A 246 -14.26 0.07 22.70
C GLU A 246 -14.09 -0.88 21.51
N SER A 247 -15.20 -1.32 20.91
CA SER A 247 -15.17 -2.17 19.71
C SER A 247 -14.57 -1.45 18.49
N TYR A 248 -14.73 -0.13 18.38
CA TYR A 248 -14.00 0.66 17.38
C TYR A 248 -12.48 0.58 17.57
N ARG A 249 -11.98 0.68 18.81
CA ARG A 249 -10.53 0.54 19.09
C ARG A 249 -10.04 -0.86 18.77
N LYS A 250 -10.73 -1.88 19.30
CA LYS A 250 -10.41 -3.29 19.05
C LYS A 250 -10.36 -3.60 17.56
N PHE A 251 -11.32 -3.10 16.79
CA PHE A 251 -11.34 -3.25 15.33
C PHE A 251 -10.07 -2.70 14.66
N ASN A 252 -9.63 -1.51 15.07
CA ASN A 252 -8.43 -0.89 14.50
C ASN A 252 -7.13 -1.60 14.92
N GLU A 253 -7.16 -2.43 15.96
CA GLU A 253 -6.02 -3.19 16.50
C GLU A 253 -5.94 -4.63 16.00
N LEU A 254 -6.94 -5.04 15.21
CA LEU A 254 -6.99 -6.33 14.55
C LEU A 254 -5.81 -6.54 13.61
N ARG A 255 -5.20 -7.72 13.71
CA ARG A 255 -4.12 -8.24 12.86
C ARG A 255 -4.35 -9.68 12.43
N GLY A 256 -5.60 -10.15 12.50
CA GLY A 256 -6.05 -11.49 12.14
C GLY A 256 -7.07 -12.09 13.12
N GLN A 257 -7.30 -11.46 14.28
CA GLN A 257 -8.16 -12.01 15.33
C GLN A 257 -9.61 -12.14 14.85
N TRP A 258 -10.10 -11.22 14.01
CA TRP A 258 -11.49 -11.28 13.55
C TRP A 258 -11.68 -12.36 12.50
N ALA A 259 -10.74 -12.52 11.57
CA ALA A 259 -10.68 -13.62 10.61
C ALA A 259 -10.59 -14.99 11.30
N LEU A 260 -9.84 -15.09 12.41
CA LEU A 260 -9.67 -16.32 13.19
C LEU A 260 -10.76 -16.56 14.24
N ARG A 261 -11.82 -15.73 14.32
CA ARG A 261 -12.85 -15.83 15.39
C ARG A 261 -13.50 -17.21 15.51
N ARG A 262 -13.61 -17.95 14.39
CA ARG A 262 -14.16 -19.31 14.32
C ARG A 262 -13.10 -20.41 14.46
N HIS A 263 -11.82 -20.05 14.48
CA HIS A 263 -10.67 -20.95 14.48
C HIS A 263 -9.65 -20.57 15.55
N LYS A 264 -10.11 -20.44 16.81
CA LYS A 264 -9.32 -19.99 17.96
C LYS A 264 -8.02 -20.80 18.17
N GLN A 265 -8.00 -22.07 17.74
CA GLN A 265 -6.82 -22.94 17.82
C GLN A 265 -5.61 -22.42 17.00
N ILE A 266 -5.83 -21.58 15.99
CA ILE A 266 -4.78 -20.99 15.14
C ILE A 266 -4.28 -19.65 15.72
N GLY A 267 -4.97 -19.11 16.73
CA GLY A 267 -4.70 -17.78 17.29
C GLY A 267 -3.29 -17.60 17.88
N TRP A 268 -2.60 -18.69 18.25
CA TRP A 268 -1.20 -18.65 18.70
C TRP A 268 -0.27 -17.99 17.66
N SER A 269 -0.57 -18.15 16.38
CA SER A 269 0.22 -17.60 15.27
C SER A 269 0.26 -16.06 15.24
N LEU A 270 -0.70 -15.42 15.90
CA LEU A 270 -0.77 -13.96 16.02
C LEU A 270 -0.08 -13.45 17.29
N LYS A 271 0.19 -14.28 18.31
CA LYS A 271 0.69 -13.83 19.64
C LYS A 271 2.17 -13.41 19.66
N MET A 272 2.84 -13.39 18.52
CA MET A 272 4.25 -12.97 18.39
C MET A 272 4.39 -11.52 17.92
N ASN A 273 5.63 -11.03 17.84
CA ASN A 273 5.93 -9.73 17.24
C ASN A 273 5.38 -9.68 15.82
N PHE A 274 4.87 -8.51 15.41
CA PHE A 274 4.17 -8.35 14.14
C PHE A 274 5.01 -8.77 12.92
N ASP A 275 6.28 -8.39 12.88
CA ASP A 275 7.24 -8.78 11.83
C ASP A 275 7.43 -10.31 11.72
N LYS A 276 7.47 -11.01 12.87
CA LYS A 276 7.50 -12.48 12.92
C LYS A 276 6.19 -13.09 12.44
N SER A 277 5.04 -12.55 12.84
CA SER A 277 3.74 -13.02 12.36
C SER A 277 3.62 -12.87 10.84
N VAL A 278 4.06 -11.74 10.27
CA VAL A 278 4.07 -11.52 8.81
C VAL A 278 4.93 -12.59 8.12
N LEU A 279 6.14 -12.85 8.62
CA LEU A 279 7.02 -13.87 8.03
C LEU A 279 6.43 -15.29 8.15
N LEU A 280 5.90 -15.64 9.33
CA LEU A 280 5.25 -16.92 9.61
C LEU A 280 4.09 -17.17 8.65
N TRP A 281 3.16 -16.21 8.57
CA TRP A 281 1.98 -16.30 7.73
C TRP A 281 2.34 -16.33 6.25
N HIS A 282 3.40 -15.63 5.82
CA HIS A 282 3.85 -15.66 4.43
C HIS A 282 4.25 -17.06 4.01
N ILE A 283 5.14 -17.69 4.79
CA ILE A 283 5.61 -19.04 4.52
C ILE A 283 4.42 -20.02 4.57
N ALA A 284 3.57 -19.93 5.60
CA ALA A 284 2.40 -20.80 5.72
C ALA A 284 1.41 -20.64 4.54
N THR A 285 1.20 -19.42 4.05
CA THR A 285 0.35 -19.12 2.89
C THR A 285 0.87 -19.82 1.62
N ASP A 286 2.17 -19.76 1.36
CA ASP A 286 2.76 -20.45 0.21
C ASP A 286 2.76 -21.96 0.38
N LEU A 287 2.98 -22.48 1.59
CA LEU A 287 2.87 -23.91 1.86
C LEU A 287 1.44 -24.41 1.60
N CYS A 288 0.41 -23.67 2.01
CA CYS A 288 -0.98 -23.96 1.66
C CYS A 288 -1.25 -23.83 0.16
N PHE A 289 -0.68 -22.82 -0.51
CA PHE A 289 -0.82 -22.64 -1.95
C PHE A 289 -0.27 -23.83 -2.72
N TYR A 290 0.95 -24.26 -2.41
CA TYR A 290 1.64 -25.36 -3.08
C TYR A 290 1.30 -26.75 -2.56
N HIS A 291 0.46 -26.86 -1.52
CA HIS A 291 0.06 -28.13 -0.94
C HIS A 291 -0.58 -29.06 -2.00
N PRO A 292 -0.28 -30.38 -2.01
CA PRO A 292 -0.83 -31.32 -3.01
C PRO A 292 -2.35 -31.36 -3.08
N ASN A 293 -3.02 -31.16 -1.94
CA ASN A 293 -4.49 -31.12 -1.84
C ASN A 293 -5.12 -29.78 -2.23
N THR A 294 -4.34 -28.79 -2.67
CA THR A 294 -4.86 -27.50 -3.12
C THR A 294 -5.16 -27.55 -4.61
N SER A 295 -6.41 -27.27 -5.00
CA SER A 295 -6.89 -27.45 -6.36
C SER A 295 -6.29 -26.42 -7.33
N HIS A 296 -6.09 -26.83 -8.58
CA HIS A 296 -5.55 -25.94 -9.62
C HIS A 296 -6.48 -24.76 -9.92
N GLN A 297 -7.80 -24.98 -9.87
CA GLN A 297 -8.79 -23.92 -10.05
C GLN A 297 -8.65 -22.86 -8.96
N CYS A 298 -8.51 -23.28 -7.70
CA CYS A 298 -8.28 -22.38 -6.58
C CYS A 298 -7.01 -21.53 -6.77
N ARG A 299 -5.91 -22.16 -7.20
CA ARG A 299 -4.63 -21.47 -7.44
C ARG A 299 -4.68 -20.40 -8.54
N GLN A 300 -5.57 -20.54 -9.53
CA GLN A 300 -5.60 -19.66 -10.70
C GLN A 300 -6.77 -18.68 -10.74
N GLN A 301 -7.90 -19.01 -10.11
CA GLN A 301 -9.16 -18.28 -10.32
C GLN A 301 -9.83 -17.84 -9.03
N ALA A 302 -9.55 -18.47 -7.88
CA ALA A 302 -10.19 -18.08 -6.63
C ALA A 302 -9.62 -16.75 -6.14
N GLU A 303 -10.49 -15.74 -6.04
CA GLU A 303 -10.09 -14.38 -5.68
C GLU A 303 -9.41 -14.32 -4.30
N ALA A 304 -9.96 -15.00 -3.29
CA ALA A 304 -9.38 -15.06 -1.95
C ALA A 304 -7.93 -15.58 -1.97
N THR A 305 -7.66 -16.61 -2.77
CA THR A 305 -6.33 -17.20 -2.94
C THR A 305 -5.35 -16.23 -3.60
N LEU A 306 -5.76 -15.60 -4.69
CA LEU A 306 -4.93 -14.64 -5.42
C LEU A 306 -4.60 -13.43 -4.54
N ARG A 307 -5.63 -12.81 -3.92
CA ARG A 307 -5.50 -11.65 -3.04
C ARG A 307 -4.63 -11.96 -1.82
N SER A 308 -4.79 -13.15 -1.23
CA SER A 308 -3.94 -13.61 -0.12
C SER A 308 -2.47 -13.60 -0.51
N ARG A 309 -2.11 -14.14 -1.68
CA ARG A 309 -0.72 -14.18 -2.14
C ARG A 309 -0.18 -12.80 -2.48
N GLU A 310 -0.96 -11.94 -3.14
CA GLU A 310 -0.47 -10.60 -3.52
C GLU A 310 -0.26 -9.71 -2.30
N ILE A 311 -1.13 -9.78 -1.30
CA ILE A 311 -0.96 -9.05 -0.02
C ILE A 311 0.23 -9.64 0.75
N SER A 312 0.30 -10.96 0.87
CA SER A 312 1.42 -11.66 1.53
C SER A 312 2.79 -11.28 0.93
N ASN A 313 2.90 -11.32 -0.39
CA ASN A 313 4.11 -10.92 -1.11
C ASN A 313 4.43 -9.42 -0.95
N TYR A 314 3.41 -8.57 -0.87
CA TYR A 314 3.60 -7.14 -0.63
C TYR A 314 4.11 -6.88 0.80
N MET A 315 3.54 -7.56 1.80
CA MET A 315 3.93 -7.42 3.20
C MET A 315 5.38 -7.91 3.43
N ILE A 316 5.81 -8.97 2.74
CA ILE A 316 7.22 -9.39 2.74
C ILE A 316 8.12 -8.40 2.02
N TYR A 317 7.68 -7.81 0.90
CA TYR A 317 8.41 -6.71 0.28
C TYR A 317 8.62 -5.56 1.29
N LEU A 318 7.58 -5.18 2.05
CA LEU A 318 7.72 -4.16 3.08
C LEU A 318 8.71 -4.60 4.16
N LEU A 319 8.65 -5.84 4.66
CA LEU A 319 9.59 -6.36 5.65
C LEU A 319 11.06 -6.28 5.17
N LEU A 320 11.31 -6.61 3.91
CA LEU A 320 12.67 -6.66 3.35
C LEU A 320 13.21 -5.27 2.96
N ILE A 321 12.38 -4.45 2.31
CA ILE A 321 12.84 -3.24 1.59
C ILE A 321 12.40 -1.95 2.28
N ARG A 322 11.23 -1.94 2.92
CA ARG A 322 10.69 -0.77 3.63
C ARG A 322 10.23 -1.13 5.04
N PRO A 323 11.09 -1.71 5.90
CA PRO A 323 10.69 -2.19 7.23
C PRO A 323 10.09 -1.07 8.10
N GLU A 324 10.55 0.17 7.92
CA GLU A 324 10.02 1.35 8.58
C GLU A 324 8.54 1.63 8.27
N MET A 325 8.07 1.25 7.07
CA MET A 325 6.66 1.38 6.68
C MET A 325 5.82 0.18 7.11
N LEU A 326 6.42 -1.01 7.26
CA LEU A 326 5.72 -2.19 7.78
C LEU A 326 5.22 -1.92 9.21
N MET A 327 6.16 -1.55 10.08
CA MET A 327 5.92 -1.14 11.46
C MET A 327 7.23 -0.59 12.03
N LEU A 328 7.15 0.42 12.89
CA LEU A 328 8.30 0.93 13.62
C LEU A 328 9.02 -0.20 14.38
N GLY A 329 10.33 -0.36 14.14
CA GLY A 329 11.14 -1.40 14.77
C GLY A 329 11.09 -2.78 14.09
N SER A 330 10.48 -2.89 12.90
CA SER A 330 10.50 -4.14 12.11
C SER A 330 11.93 -4.56 11.77
N ARG A 331 12.20 -5.87 11.93
CA ARG A 331 13.53 -6.47 11.77
C ARG A 331 13.68 -7.14 10.40
N SER A 332 14.29 -6.45 9.44
CA SER A 332 14.50 -6.97 8.08
C SER A 332 15.46 -8.17 8.03
N ASP A 333 16.33 -8.34 9.03
CA ASP A 333 17.23 -9.50 9.17
C ASP A 333 16.46 -10.81 9.35
N LEU A 334 15.23 -10.79 9.87
CA LEU A 334 14.37 -11.99 9.97
C LEU A 334 14.14 -12.64 8.60
N PHE A 335 13.95 -11.84 7.54
CA PHE A 335 13.83 -12.35 6.17
C PHE A 335 15.10 -13.10 5.77
N THR A 336 16.25 -12.49 6.01
CA THR A 336 17.55 -13.08 5.64
C THR A 336 17.80 -14.37 6.42
N MET A 337 17.51 -14.38 7.72
CA MET A 337 17.62 -15.57 8.57
C MET A 337 16.73 -16.72 8.07
N ALA A 338 15.45 -16.46 7.80
CA ALA A 338 14.55 -17.48 7.27
C ALA A 338 14.97 -17.96 5.87
N SER A 339 15.41 -17.05 4.99
CA SER A 339 15.88 -17.41 3.65
C SER A 339 17.11 -18.32 3.65
N ASN A 340 17.93 -18.26 4.71
CA ASN A 340 19.08 -19.14 4.88
C ASN A 340 18.71 -20.51 5.48
N GLN A 341 17.56 -20.62 6.15
CA GLN A 341 17.01 -21.88 6.68
C GLN A 341 16.23 -22.67 5.63
N ILE A 342 15.66 -21.97 4.64
CA ILE A 342 14.95 -22.58 3.52
C ILE A 342 15.97 -23.17 2.54
N GLY A 343 15.67 -24.36 2.02
CA GLY A 343 16.46 -25.05 1.00
C GLY A 343 16.63 -24.23 -0.29
N LYS A 344 17.49 -24.71 -1.19
CA LYS A 344 17.72 -24.05 -2.49
C LYS A 344 17.36 -25.03 -3.60
N ASP A 345 16.13 -24.94 -4.10
CA ASP A 345 15.62 -25.81 -5.15
C ASP A 345 15.42 -25.15 -6.51
N MET A 346 14.96 -25.97 -7.46
CA MET A 346 14.71 -25.53 -8.83
C MET A 346 13.40 -24.75 -8.99
N THR A 347 12.36 -25.03 -8.17
CA THR A 347 11.06 -24.34 -8.21
C THR A 347 10.49 -24.13 -6.81
N GLU A 348 9.52 -23.22 -6.70
CA GLU A 348 8.82 -22.91 -5.44
C GLU A 348 7.99 -24.10 -4.94
N GLU A 349 7.36 -24.84 -5.86
CA GLU A 349 6.56 -26.03 -5.57
C GLU A 349 7.39 -27.14 -4.92
N ILE A 350 8.59 -27.39 -5.46
CA ILE A 350 9.51 -28.41 -4.92
C ILE A 350 9.94 -28.02 -3.51
N LEU A 351 10.33 -26.75 -3.34
CA LEU A 351 10.78 -26.21 -2.07
C LEU A 351 9.68 -26.29 -0.99
N ALA A 352 8.45 -25.97 -1.35
CA ALA A 352 7.30 -26.14 -0.46
C ALA A 352 7.09 -27.62 -0.09
N GLY A 353 7.21 -28.52 -1.06
CA GLY A 353 7.14 -29.97 -0.84
C GLY A 353 8.21 -30.49 0.12
N GLU A 354 9.45 -30.00 0.00
CA GLU A 354 10.54 -30.33 0.93
C GLU A 354 10.20 -29.87 2.36
N ILE A 355 9.81 -28.60 2.52
CA ILE A 355 9.45 -28.03 3.84
C ILE A 355 8.30 -28.81 4.49
N LEU A 356 7.28 -29.18 3.73
CA LEU A 356 6.15 -29.98 4.24
C LEU A 356 6.59 -31.37 4.72
N SER A 357 7.59 -31.96 4.05
CA SER A 357 8.11 -33.31 4.27
C SER A 357 9.22 -33.40 5.33
N MET A 358 9.79 -32.27 5.75
CA MET A 358 10.86 -32.26 6.77
C MET A 358 10.41 -32.94 8.07
N PRO A 359 11.31 -33.66 8.77
CA PRO A 359 11.00 -34.19 10.11
C PRO A 359 10.70 -33.05 11.08
N PRO A 360 9.91 -33.27 12.16
CA PRO A 360 9.80 -32.29 13.23
C PRO A 360 11.20 -32.01 13.81
N SER A 361 11.72 -30.82 13.53
CA SER A 361 13.00 -30.33 14.06
C SER A 361 12.77 -29.30 15.17
N SER A 362 13.88 -28.83 15.75
CA SER A 362 13.95 -27.73 16.73
C SER A 362 13.02 -26.55 16.41
N ASP A 363 12.42 -25.97 17.46
CA ASP A 363 11.63 -24.72 17.43
C ASP A 363 12.31 -23.63 16.59
N ASN A 364 11.87 -23.46 15.35
CA ASN A 364 12.31 -22.40 14.46
C ASN A 364 11.15 -21.88 13.60
N MET A 365 11.38 -20.76 12.91
CA MET A 365 10.33 -20.10 12.10
C MET A 365 9.71 -21.04 11.05
N ILE A 366 10.50 -21.95 10.47
CA ILE A 366 10.01 -22.88 9.44
C ILE A 366 9.14 -23.98 10.05
N SER A 367 9.50 -24.50 11.23
CA SER A 367 8.68 -25.50 11.94
C SER A 367 7.31 -24.91 12.33
N ASP A 368 7.29 -23.67 12.81
CA ASP A 368 6.05 -22.96 13.14
C ASP A 368 5.20 -22.69 11.90
N ALA A 369 5.81 -22.24 10.80
CA ALA A 369 5.09 -21.99 9.55
C ALA A 369 4.46 -23.26 8.99
N ARG A 370 5.18 -24.39 9.08
CA ARG A 370 4.67 -25.70 8.68
C ARG A 370 3.53 -26.17 9.60
N ARG A 371 3.64 -25.92 10.91
CA ARG A 371 2.55 -26.21 11.86
C ARG A 371 1.31 -25.41 11.51
N LEU A 372 1.45 -24.10 11.31
CA LEU A 372 0.37 -23.21 10.90
C LEU A 372 -0.27 -23.67 9.58
N ALA A 373 0.54 -24.00 8.58
CA ALA A 373 0.05 -24.51 7.30
C ALA A 373 -0.77 -25.79 7.48
N ARG A 374 -0.32 -26.74 8.32
CA ARG A 374 -1.10 -27.95 8.63
C ARG A 374 -2.44 -27.63 9.29
N GLU A 375 -2.44 -26.76 10.29
CA GLU A 375 -3.68 -26.35 10.97
C GLU A 375 -4.67 -25.67 10.00
N LEU A 376 -4.19 -24.85 9.06
CA LEU A 376 -5.00 -24.25 7.99
C LEU A 376 -5.50 -25.28 6.98
N MET A 377 -4.70 -26.30 6.67
CA MET A 377 -5.10 -27.39 5.77
C MET A 377 -6.22 -28.26 6.35
N MET A 378 -6.41 -28.26 7.67
CA MET A 378 -7.48 -29.00 8.37
C MET A 378 -8.81 -28.25 8.46
N LEU A 379 -8.91 -27.03 7.92
CA LEU A 379 -10.17 -26.29 7.83
C LEU A 379 -11.20 -26.99 6.92
N ASP A 380 -12.49 -26.79 7.22
CA ASP A 380 -13.61 -27.58 6.71
C ASP A 380 -13.71 -27.60 5.18
N SER A 381 -13.32 -26.51 4.51
CA SER A 381 -13.27 -26.43 3.05
C SER A 381 -12.07 -25.62 2.55
N GLU A 382 -11.69 -25.85 1.30
CA GLU A 382 -10.66 -25.06 0.62
C GLU A 382 -11.06 -23.58 0.50
N GLU A 383 -12.35 -23.31 0.26
CA GLU A 383 -12.88 -21.94 0.18
C GLU A 383 -12.76 -21.22 1.54
N ASP A 384 -13.24 -21.85 2.62
CA ASP A 384 -13.15 -21.32 3.98
C ASP A 384 -11.70 -21.04 4.39
N ARG A 385 -10.78 -21.96 4.06
CA ARG A 385 -9.34 -21.76 4.29
C ARG A 385 -8.81 -20.48 3.66
N TRP A 386 -9.11 -20.23 2.38
CA TRP A 386 -8.59 -19.05 1.70
C TRP A 386 -9.29 -17.76 2.10
N ILE A 387 -10.56 -17.81 2.49
CA ILE A 387 -11.26 -16.68 3.10
C ILE A 387 -10.60 -16.29 4.42
N VAL A 388 -10.27 -17.28 5.27
CA VAL A 388 -9.57 -17.04 6.54
C VAL A 388 -8.17 -16.46 6.30
N ILE A 389 -7.39 -17.04 5.38
CA ILE A 389 -6.05 -16.54 5.06
C ILE A 389 -6.13 -15.09 4.50
N GLN A 390 -7.08 -14.81 3.61
CA GLN A 390 -7.27 -13.47 3.06
C GLN A 390 -7.63 -12.48 4.16
N GLY A 391 -8.56 -12.85 5.05
CA GLY A 391 -8.98 -12.00 6.17
C GLY A 391 -7.82 -11.63 7.08
N VAL A 392 -6.95 -12.60 7.43
CA VAL A 392 -5.76 -12.32 8.25
C VAL A 392 -4.81 -11.35 7.54
N TRP A 393 -4.57 -11.55 6.24
CA TRP A 393 -3.71 -10.64 5.47
C TRP A 393 -4.27 -9.23 5.35
N VAL A 394 -5.58 -9.09 5.15
CA VAL A 394 -6.27 -7.80 5.11
C VAL A 394 -6.15 -7.09 6.47
N GLU A 395 -6.40 -7.79 7.58
CA GLU A 395 -6.23 -7.23 8.92
C GLU A 395 -4.77 -6.79 9.16
N MET A 396 -3.78 -7.63 8.83
CA MET A 396 -2.36 -7.26 8.96
C MET A 396 -1.97 -6.05 8.09
N LEU A 397 -2.52 -5.93 6.88
CA LEU A 397 -2.27 -4.80 5.98
C LEU A 397 -2.88 -3.50 6.55
N CYS A 398 -4.12 -3.55 7.06
CA CYS A 398 -4.76 -2.43 7.74
C CYS A 398 -3.99 -2.00 8.99
N TYR A 399 -3.56 -2.99 9.78
CA TYR A 399 -2.75 -2.78 10.96
C TYR A 399 -1.43 -2.09 10.63
N SER A 400 -0.70 -2.56 9.61
CA SER A 400 0.54 -1.94 9.14
C SER A 400 0.32 -0.50 8.66
N ALA A 401 -0.69 -0.28 7.80
CA ALA A 401 -1.01 1.03 7.25
C ALA A 401 -1.35 2.06 8.35
N SER A 402 -2.13 1.67 9.36
CA SER A 402 -2.49 2.53 10.50
C SER A 402 -1.36 2.76 11.50
N ARG A 403 -0.24 2.02 11.40
CA ARG A 403 0.94 2.11 12.29
C ARG A 403 2.14 2.81 11.63
N CYS A 404 2.06 3.07 10.34
CA CYS A 404 3.08 3.80 9.61
C CYS A 404 2.93 5.32 9.84
N ARG A 405 4.06 6.04 9.87
CA ARG A 405 4.06 7.49 10.05
C ARG A 405 3.62 8.19 8.77
N GLY A 406 2.83 9.25 8.91
CA GLY A 406 2.37 10.10 7.81
C GLY A 406 3.52 10.64 6.97
N TYR A 407 4.64 11.00 7.60
CA TYR A 407 5.82 11.46 6.85
C TYR A 407 6.44 10.37 5.98
N LEU A 408 6.37 9.08 6.36
CA LEU A 408 6.85 7.98 5.54
C LEU A 408 5.93 7.73 4.35
N HIS A 409 4.62 7.87 4.54
CA HIS A 409 3.66 7.89 3.42
C HIS A 409 3.96 9.02 2.45
N ALA A 410 4.20 10.25 2.94
CA ALA A 410 4.64 11.38 2.12
C ALA A 410 5.95 11.06 1.39
N LYS A 411 6.96 10.56 2.13
CA LYS A 411 8.27 10.22 1.59
C LYS A 411 8.18 9.23 0.42
N SER A 412 7.33 8.21 0.59
CA SER A 412 7.14 7.15 -0.40
C SER A 412 6.64 7.65 -1.76
N LEU A 413 5.94 8.79 -1.79
CA LEU A 413 5.48 9.40 -3.04
C LEU A 413 6.65 9.83 -3.92
N GLY A 414 7.78 10.23 -3.34
CA GLY A 414 9.01 10.56 -4.09
C GLY A 414 9.68 9.35 -4.74
N ASP A 415 9.43 8.15 -4.22
CA ASP A 415 10.09 6.90 -4.64
C ASP A 415 9.23 6.04 -5.58
N GLY A 416 8.09 6.55 -6.05
CA GLY A 416 7.18 5.77 -6.89
C GLY A 416 5.76 5.62 -6.37
N GLY A 417 5.50 6.06 -5.13
CA GLY A 417 4.30 5.72 -4.38
C GLY A 417 4.36 4.31 -3.79
N GLU A 418 3.49 4.04 -2.81
CA GLU A 418 3.37 2.74 -2.16
C GLU A 418 1.91 2.36 -1.96
N CYS A 419 1.56 1.10 -2.21
CA CYS A 419 0.19 0.59 -2.02
C CYS A 419 -0.31 0.82 -0.59
N LEU A 420 0.57 0.67 0.41
CA LEU A 420 0.28 0.95 1.80
C LEU A 420 -0.21 2.39 2.04
N THR A 421 0.26 3.36 1.26
CA THR A 421 -0.18 4.77 1.33
C THR A 421 -1.61 4.94 0.80
N THR A 422 -1.98 4.20 -0.24
CA THR A 422 -3.37 4.15 -0.72
C THR A 422 -4.28 3.52 0.32
N ILE A 423 -3.86 2.41 0.94
CA ILE A 423 -4.62 1.76 2.01
C ILE A 423 -4.77 2.66 3.23
N TRP A 424 -3.70 3.33 3.65
CA TRP A 424 -3.73 4.27 4.77
C TRP A 424 -4.70 5.43 4.53
N LEU A 425 -4.71 5.98 3.30
CA LEU A 425 -5.67 7.03 2.94
C LEU A 425 -7.11 6.49 2.91
N LEU A 426 -7.33 5.30 2.35
CA LEU A 426 -8.63 4.62 2.37
C LEU A 426 -9.16 4.46 3.80
N LEU A 427 -8.34 3.93 4.71
CA LEU A 427 -8.71 3.75 6.12
C LEU A 427 -9.18 5.07 6.73
N ALA A 428 -8.43 6.16 6.54
CA ALA A 428 -8.79 7.45 7.13
C ALA A 428 -10.06 8.06 6.53
N VAL A 429 -10.31 7.93 5.22
CA VAL A 429 -11.56 8.42 4.61
C VAL A 429 -12.76 7.58 5.05
N MET A 430 -12.55 6.30 5.35
CA MET A 430 -13.56 5.40 5.92
C MET A 430 -13.66 5.51 7.45
N GLY A 431 -13.08 6.55 8.05
CA GLY A 431 -13.21 6.86 9.47
C GLY A 431 -12.44 5.95 10.40
N MET A 432 -11.48 5.17 9.89
CA MET A 432 -10.58 4.37 10.72
C MET A 432 -9.50 5.23 11.36
N GLU A 433 -8.89 4.67 12.39
CA GLU A 433 -7.89 5.34 13.18
C GLU A 433 -6.52 5.30 12.49
N THR A 434 -5.77 6.40 12.61
CA THR A 434 -4.38 6.51 12.12
C THR A 434 -3.40 6.56 13.29
N LEU A 435 -2.10 6.40 13.00
CA LEU A 435 -1.06 6.48 14.03
C LEU A 435 -1.12 7.79 14.83
N ALA A 436 -1.43 8.91 14.17
CA ALA A 436 -1.50 10.21 14.81
C ALA A 436 -2.57 10.23 15.93
N ASP A 437 -3.70 9.56 15.73
CA ASP A 437 -4.80 9.55 16.69
C ASP A 437 -4.45 8.76 17.94
N ARG A 438 -3.78 7.62 17.74
CA ARG A 438 -3.30 6.74 18.79
C ARG A 438 -2.36 7.45 19.75
N ASN A 439 -1.44 8.24 19.21
CA ASN A 439 -0.47 8.97 20.01
C ASN A 439 -1.11 10.05 20.90
N HIS A 440 -2.32 10.51 20.57
CA HIS A 440 -3.06 11.50 21.37
C HIS A 440 -4.09 10.85 22.30
N ARG A 441 -4.17 9.51 22.37
CA ARG A 441 -5.04 8.81 23.31
C ARG A 441 -4.59 9.07 24.77
N PRO A 442 -5.52 9.30 25.71
CA PRO A 442 -5.20 9.30 27.13
C PRO A 442 -4.81 7.87 27.56
N LYS A 443 -3.60 7.69 28.10
CA LYS A 443 -3.05 6.37 28.51
C LYS A 443 -3.83 5.63 29.59
N PHE A 444 -4.74 6.30 30.30
CA PHE A 444 -5.48 5.72 31.43
C PHE A 444 -6.44 4.59 31.03
N GLN A 445 -6.77 4.44 29.75
CA GLN A 445 -7.69 3.40 29.27
C GLN A 445 -7.01 2.07 28.91
N ASP A 446 -5.68 2.06 28.71
CA ASP A 446 -4.95 0.83 28.33
C ASP A 446 -4.83 -0.19 29.49
N GLU A 447 -4.98 0.25 30.75
CA GLU A 447 -4.93 -0.63 31.93
C GLU A 447 -6.30 -1.26 32.25
N GLU A 448 -7.40 -0.54 32.03
CA GLU A 448 -8.76 -1.10 32.11
C GLU A 448 -9.05 -2.03 30.92
N GLU A 449 -8.60 -1.66 29.70
CA GLU A 449 -8.79 -2.49 28.49
C GLU A 449 -8.06 -3.84 28.57
N LYS A 450 -6.91 -3.94 29.25
CA LYS A 450 -6.24 -5.24 29.48
C LYS A 450 -7.02 -6.16 30.43
N VAL A 451 -7.77 -5.59 31.36
CA VAL A 451 -8.60 -6.35 32.30
C VAL A 451 -9.86 -6.83 31.57
N GLU A 452 -10.46 -5.99 30.74
CA GLU A 452 -11.62 -6.37 29.90
C GLU A 452 -11.27 -7.32 28.75
N GLU A 453 -10.05 -7.28 28.19
CA GLU A 453 -9.58 -8.22 27.16
C GLU A 453 -9.57 -9.68 27.67
N ILE A 454 -9.29 -9.87 28.97
CA ILE A 454 -9.36 -11.18 29.64
C ILE A 454 -10.82 -11.63 29.81
N GLU A 455 -11.72 -10.71 30.18
CA GLU A 455 -13.14 -11.03 30.42
C GLU A 455 -13.96 -11.24 29.12
N LEU A 456 -13.64 -10.53 28.03
CA LEU A 456 -14.32 -10.66 26.73
C LEU A 456 -13.89 -11.90 25.92
N GLU A 457 -12.66 -12.40 26.09
CA GLU A 457 -12.27 -13.71 25.53
C GLU A 457 -13.10 -14.86 26.13
N GLU A 458 -13.55 -14.70 27.37
CA GLU A 458 -14.39 -15.66 28.10
C GLU A 458 -15.90 -15.50 27.82
N ALA A 459 -16.38 -14.30 27.48
CA ALA A 459 -17.82 -14.00 27.45
C ALA A 459 -18.54 -14.13 26.09
N LEU A 460 -17.88 -14.36 24.96
CA LEU A 460 -18.56 -14.43 23.65
C LEU A 460 -19.52 -15.65 23.55
N PRO A 461 -20.85 -15.47 23.43
CA PRO A 461 -21.79 -16.57 23.32
C PRO A 461 -21.74 -17.19 21.91
N VAL A 462 -21.67 -18.51 21.85
CA VAL A 462 -21.87 -19.30 20.62
C VAL A 462 -23.34 -19.24 20.22
N HIS A 463 -23.74 -18.23 19.45
CA HIS A 463 -25.03 -18.27 18.76
C HIS A 463 -24.92 -19.19 17.54
N LYS A 464 -25.30 -20.46 17.72
CA LYS A 464 -25.81 -21.29 16.64
C LYS A 464 -27.17 -20.73 16.21
N LYS A 465 -27.30 -20.28 14.97
CA LYS A 465 -28.55 -20.39 14.22
C LYS A 465 -28.28 -20.38 12.72
N ASP A 466 -28.97 -21.30 12.06
CA ASP A 466 -28.94 -21.62 10.65
C ASP A 466 -29.33 -20.43 9.75
N GLU A 467 -28.55 -20.17 8.71
CA GLU A 467 -29.06 -19.55 7.49
C GLU A 467 -28.60 -20.36 6.27
N LYS A 468 -29.57 -21.06 5.69
CA LYS A 468 -29.51 -21.64 4.36
C LYS A 468 -29.57 -20.52 3.33
N LYS A 469 -28.65 -20.58 2.35
CA LYS A 469 -28.79 -20.21 0.93
C LYS A 469 -29.60 -18.95 0.61
N ASN A 470 -28.89 -17.92 0.15
CA ASN A 470 -29.02 -17.40 -1.21
C ASN A 470 -28.15 -16.14 -1.34
N HIS A 471 -27.08 -16.18 -2.14
CA HIS A 471 -26.73 -15.06 -3.02
C HIS A 471 -25.91 -15.59 -4.19
N ILE A 472 -26.58 -15.62 -5.33
CA ILE A 472 -26.02 -15.83 -6.66
C ILE A 472 -25.27 -14.55 -7.03
N LEU A 473 -24.00 -14.68 -7.39
CA LEU A 473 -23.18 -13.66 -8.03
C LEU A 473 -23.91 -13.07 -9.26
N PRO A 474 -23.99 -11.75 -9.46
CA PRO A 474 -24.16 -11.21 -10.79
C PRO A 474 -22.81 -11.25 -11.50
N SER A 475 -22.73 -12.06 -12.55
CA SER A 475 -21.64 -12.01 -13.52
C SER A 475 -21.59 -10.62 -14.16
N CYS A 476 -20.42 -9.98 -14.09
CA CYS A 476 -20.18 -8.75 -14.83
C CYS A 476 -20.05 -9.11 -16.31
N SER A 477 -21.03 -8.70 -17.11
CA SER A 477 -21.11 -8.88 -18.54
C SER A 477 -19.93 -8.20 -19.25
N GLN A 478 -19.25 -8.96 -20.11
CA GLN A 478 -18.28 -8.44 -21.05
C GLN A 478 -18.98 -7.57 -22.10
N GLY A 479 -18.68 -6.28 -22.08
CA GLY A 479 -19.04 -5.34 -23.14
C GLY A 479 -18.28 -5.67 -24.42
N ARG A 480 -19.03 -6.11 -25.43
CA ARG A 480 -18.57 -6.39 -26.80
C ARG A 480 -18.23 -5.07 -27.49
N ALA A 481 -16.95 -4.72 -27.56
CA ALA A 481 -16.49 -3.64 -28.44
C ALA A 481 -16.30 -4.20 -29.85
N GLY A 482 -17.10 -3.71 -30.80
CA GLY A 482 -16.96 -4.03 -32.21
C GLY A 482 -15.67 -3.45 -32.78
N HIS A 483 -14.93 -4.28 -33.51
CA HIS A 483 -13.94 -3.83 -34.49
C HIS A 483 -14.59 -3.83 -35.87
N PRO A 484 -14.46 -2.75 -36.66
CA PRO A 484 -14.80 -2.79 -38.07
C PRO A 484 -13.72 -3.57 -38.82
N ALA A 485 -14.18 -4.47 -39.68
CA ALA A 485 -13.35 -5.17 -40.65
C ALA A 485 -12.79 -4.17 -41.67
N HIS A 486 -11.47 -4.13 -41.81
CA HIS A 486 -10.83 -3.68 -43.04
C HIS A 486 -10.59 -4.93 -43.89
N ASP A 487 -11.36 -5.01 -44.96
CA ASP A 487 -11.08 -5.78 -46.16
C ASP A 487 -9.88 -5.10 -46.85
N ASP A 488 -8.87 -5.87 -47.23
CA ASP A 488 -8.23 -5.73 -48.53
C ASP A 488 -7.26 -6.90 -48.78
N ARG A 489 -7.62 -7.66 -49.82
CA ARG A 489 -6.74 -8.60 -50.50
C ARG A 489 -5.80 -7.84 -51.44
N LEU A 490 -4.73 -8.53 -51.79
CA LEU A 490 -3.94 -8.49 -53.03
C LEU A 490 -2.68 -7.62 -53.08
N VAL A 491 -1.62 -8.34 -53.49
CA VAL A 491 -0.29 -7.99 -54.00
C VAL A 491 0.82 -7.81 -52.98
#